data_AF-A0A2T0K1I8-F1
#
_entry.id   AF-A0A2T0K1I8-F1
#
_cell.length_a   1.000
_cell.length_b   1.000
_cell.length_c   1.000
_cell.angle_alpha   90.00
_cell.angle_beta   90.00
_cell.angle_gamma   90.00
#
_symmetry.space_group_name_H-M   'P 1'
#
loop_
_entity.id
_entity.type
_entity.pdbx_description
1 polymer ?
#
loop_
_entity_poly.entity_id
_entity_poly.type
_entity_poly.pdbx_seq_one_letter_code
_entity_poly.pdbx_strand_id
1 'polypeptide(L)'
;NFAHGLLTLVGAVTLLVSVAAIPSQYLAQIHGYRPLQTTPLFLLVAIPLLIALPATAALLNLRQVDHRWVMAVGLCLMAASCFLGSFVTTDWVRENFYWLQSLQILAQPMVIMGILMGVTTGLPPTEGPFASAMFNTLKTLTGAAATGLIEGLGTAREHFHSGMLVDHLGNNALVTSESLDAAHGLGELAHRIHEQAVVLTSADLYRVMAGVAVAFLFVIPVLPVRVYPPWSTTQPSSR
;
A
#
# COMPACT_ATOMS: atom_id res chain seq x y z
N ASN A 1 -16.08 18.42 9.21
CA ASN A 1 -16.31 17.10 8.54
C ASN A 1 -15.52 16.93 7.25
N PHE A 2 -15.63 17.84 6.26
CA PHE A 2 -14.93 17.71 4.96
C PHE A 2 -13.39 17.64 5.08
N ALA A 3 -12.76 18.53 5.85
CA ALA A 3 -11.30 18.53 6.06
C ALA A 3 -10.78 17.24 6.72
N HIS A 4 -11.52 16.67 7.68
CA HIS A 4 -11.15 15.38 8.29
C HIS A 4 -11.22 14.24 7.26
N GLY A 5 -12.24 14.24 6.40
CA GLY A 5 -12.35 13.27 5.31
C GLY A 5 -11.20 13.39 4.28
N LEU A 6 -10.76 14.62 3.97
CA LEU A 6 -9.56 14.85 3.15
C LEU A 6 -8.28 14.38 3.85
N LEU A 7 -8.13 14.58 5.16
CA LEU A 7 -6.99 14.07 5.93
C LEU A 7 -6.96 12.53 5.92
N THR A 8 -8.12 11.88 6.09
CA THR A 8 -8.21 10.42 5.97
C THR A 8 -7.90 9.94 4.56
N LEU A 9 -8.27 10.71 3.53
CA LEU A 9 -7.89 10.42 2.15
C LEU A 9 -6.37 10.46 1.97
N VAL A 10 -5.70 11.48 2.51
CA VAL A 10 -4.24 11.59 2.40
C VAL A 10 -3.57 10.35 2.98
N GLY A 11 -3.84 10.00 4.23
CA GLY A 11 -3.18 8.84 4.83
C GLY A 11 -3.59 7.51 4.19
N ALA A 12 -4.83 7.36 3.72
CA ALA A 12 -5.25 6.17 2.99
C ALA A 12 -4.52 6.06 1.63
N VAL A 13 -4.42 7.15 0.88
CA VAL A 13 -3.68 7.17 -0.39
C VAL A 13 -2.20 6.88 -0.15
N THR A 14 -1.59 7.46 0.89
CA THR A 14 -0.21 7.14 1.27
C THR A 14 -0.05 5.65 1.54
N LEU A 15 -0.91 5.04 2.36
CA LEU A 15 -0.88 3.59 2.62
C LEU A 15 -1.01 2.77 1.33
N LEU A 16 -2.05 3.04 0.52
CA LEU A 16 -2.33 2.27 -0.69
C LEU A 16 -1.20 2.36 -1.72
N VAL A 17 -0.63 3.55 -1.90
CA VAL A 17 0.46 3.78 -2.86
C VAL A 17 1.77 3.17 -2.36
N SER A 18 2.09 3.35 -1.08
CA SER A 18 3.31 2.78 -0.49
C SER A 18 3.31 1.25 -0.58
N VAL A 19 2.20 0.59 -0.22
CA VAL A 19 2.11 -0.89 -0.28
C VAL A 19 2.20 -1.40 -1.73
N ALA A 20 1.60 -0.70 -2.69
CA ALA A 20 1.66 -1.08 -4.10
C ALA A 20 3.07 -0.92 -4.71
N ALA A 21 3.91 -0.05 -4.17
CA ALA A 21 5.26 0.20 -4.65
C ALA A 21 6.29 -0.86 -4.20
N ILE A 22 6.07 -1.53 -3.06
CA ILE A 22 7.03 -2.47 -2.47
C ILE A 22 7.38 -3.63 -3.43
N PRO A 23 6.42 -4.36 -4.05
CA PRO A 23 6.74 -5.44 -4.98
C PRO A 23 7.58 -4.96 -6.17
N SER A 24 7.27 -3.79 -6.73
CA SER A 24 8.00 -3.27 -7.89
C SER A 24 9.45 -2.89 -7.54
N GLN A 25 9.68 -2.32 -6.36
CA GLN A 25 11.03 -2.00 -5.88
C GLN A 25 11.83 -3.27 -5.63
N TYR A 26 11.25 -4.25 -4.94
CA TYR A 26 11.86 -5.55 -4.67
C TYR A 26 12.26 -6.29 -5.96
N LEU A 27 11.33 -6.42 -6.92
CA LEU A 27 11.61 -7.10 -8.20
C LEU A 27 12.67 -6.40 -9.04
N ALA A 28 12.70 -5.06 -9.01
CA ALA A 28 13.69 -4.28 -9.75
C ALA A 28 15.11 -4.48 -9.19
N GLN A 29 15.24 -4.56 -7.87
CA GLN A 29 16.53 -4.66 -7.19
C GLN A 29 17.13 -6.08 -7.25
N ILE A 30 16.35 -7.13 -6.99
CA ILE A 30 16.88 -8.51 -6.90
C ILE A 30 17.05 -9.17 -8.26
N HIS A 31 16.03 -9.09 -9.12
CA HIS A 31 16.03 -9.81 -10.39
C HIS A 31 16.43 -8.94 -11.57
N GLY A 32 16.80 -7.67 -11.34
CA GLY A 32 17.11 -6.71 -12.39
C GLY A 32 15.95 -6.52 -13.38
N TYR A 33 14.71 -6.79 -12.96
CA TYR A 33 13.55 -6.72 -13.83
C TYR A 33 13.45 -5.32 -14.43
N ARG A 34 13.58 -5.23 -15.76
CA ARG A 34 13.28 -3.98 -16.47
C ARG A 34 11.80 -3.65 -16.27
N PRO A 35 11.40 -2.37 -16.14
CA PRO A 35 10.00 -1.97 -15.96
C PRO A 35 9.04 -2.60 -16.99
N LEU A 36 9.54 -2.82 -18.22
CA LEU A 36 8.81 -3.49 -19.31
C LEU A 36 8.38 -4.93 -19.00
N GLN A 37 9.14 -5.66 -18.19
CA GLN A 37 8.81 -7.03 -17.82
C GLN A 37 7.74 -7.07 -16.73
N THR A 38 7.59 -6.03 -15.91
CA THR A 38 6.55 -5.91 -14.87
C THR A 38 5.20 -5.47 -15.47
N THR A 39 5.19 -4.93 -16.69
CA THR A 39 3.98 -4.55 -17.45
C THR A 39 2.87 -5.62 -17.48
N PRO A 40 3.13 -6.90 -17.82
CA PRO A 40 2.09 -7.94 -17.80
C PRO A 40 1.49 -8.17 -16.40
N LEU A 41 2.27 -7.92 -15.34
CA LEU A 41 1.78 -8.00 -13.96
C LEU A 41 0.68 -6.94 -13.75
N PHE A 42 0.97 -5.68 -14.07
CA PHE A 42 0.01 -4.58 -13.94
C PHE A 42 -1.20 -4.73 -14.88
N LEU A 43 -1.01 -5.27 -16.08
CA LEU A 43 -2.10 -5.53 -17.02
C LEU A 43 -3.06 -6.60 -16.49
N LEU A 44 -2.52 -7.69 -15.93
CA LEU A 44 -3.32 -8.75 -15.31
C LEU A 44 -4.09 -8.24 -14.09
N VAL A 45 -3.50 -7.31 -13.35
CA VAL A 45 -4.07 -6.64 -12.16
C VAL A 45 -5.18 -5.65 -12.54
N ALA A 46 -5.12 -5.04 -13.72
CA ALA A 46 -6.12 -4.06 -14.18
C ALA A 46 -7.51 -4.68 -14.44
N ILE A 47 -7.56 -5.93 -14.92
CA ILE A 47 -8.83 -6.61 -15.24
C ILE A 47 -9.67 -6.87 -13.97
N PRO A 48 -9.13 -7.49 -12.89
CA PRO A 48 -9.84 -7.65 -11.63
C PRO A 48 -10.25 -6.32 -11.01
N LEU A 49 -9.44 -5.26 -11.16
CA LEU A 49 -9.77 -3.93 -10.64
C LEU A 49 -11.05 -3.38 -11.31
N LEU A 50 -11.20 -3.60 -12.62
CA LEU A 50 -12.37 -3.18 -13.38
C LEU A 50 -13.66 -3.87 -12.91
N ILE A 51 -13.56 -5.08 -12.35
CA ILE A 51 -14.68 -5.82 -11.75
C ILE A 51 -14.89 -5.42 -10.29
N ALA A 52 -13.81 -5.17 -9.54
CA ALA A 52 -13.85 -4.79 -8.14
C ALA A 52 -14.52 -3.41 -7.94
N LEU A 53 -14.28 -2.45 -8.83
CA LEU A 53 -14.90 -1.12 -8.80
C LEU A 53 -16.45 -1.17 -8.82
N PRO A 54 -17.13 -1.77 -9.81
CA PRO A 54 -18.58 -1.87 -9.81
C PRO A 54 -19.11 -2.77 -8.70
N ALA A 55 -18.39 -3.83 -8.31
CA ALA A 55 -18.79 -4.69 -7.20
C ALA A 55 -18.82 -3.92 -5.86
N THR A 56 -17.80 -3.10 -5.60
CA THR A 56 -17.74 -2.24 -4.39
C THR A 56 -18.78 -1.14 -4.43
N ALA A 57 -19.04 -0.53 -5.59
CA ALA A 57 -20.13 0.42 -5.76
C ALA A 57 -21.51 -0.22 -5.50
N ALA A 58 -21.75 -1.43 -6.01
CA ALA A 58 -22.97 -2.18 -5.76
C ALA A 58 -23.15 -2.50 -4.26
N LEU A 59 -22.07 -2.88 -3.58
CA LEU A 59 -22.08 -3.15 -2.14
C LEU A 59 -22.41 -1.88 -1.32
N LEU A 60 -21.82 -0.73 -1.68
CA LEU A 60 -22.09 0.57 -1.04
C LEU A 60 -23.49 1.12 -1.33
N ASN A 61 -24.13 0.65 -2.40
CA ASN A 61 -25.50 1.01 -2.78
C ASN A 61 -26.56 0.27 -1.91
N LEU A 62 -26.20 -0.86 -1.29
CA LEU A 62 -27.10 -1.56 -0.39
C LEU A 62 -27.45 -0.69 0.83
N ARG A 63 -28.74 -0.45 1.05
CA ARG A 63 -29.24 0.37 2.18
C ARG A 63 -28.86 -0.17 3.55
N GLN A 64 -28.54 -1.45 3.65
CA GLN A 64 -28.19 -2.14 4.89
C GLN A 64 -26.69 -2.06 5.22
N VAL A 65 -25.84 -1.59 4.29
CA VAL A 65 -24.39 -1.62 4.44
C VAL A 65 -23.87 -0.21 4.68
N ASP A 66 -23.30 0.01 5.88
CA ASP A 66 -22.55 1.24 6.15
C ASP A 66 -21.21 1.25 5.41
N HIS A 67 -20.87 2.40 4.83
CA HIS A 67 -19.59 2.63 4.14
C HIS A 67 -18.36 2.30 5.01
N ARG A 68 -18.51 2.41 6.34
CA ARG A 68 -17.47 2.07 7.31
C ARG A 68 -17.11 0.59 7.32
N TRP A 69 -18.09 -0.30 7.18
CA TRP A 69 -17.84 -1.74 7.14
C TRP A 69 -17.10 -2.12 5.86
N VAL A 70 -17.49 -1.54 4.73
CA VAL A 70 -16.79 -1.75 3.45
C VAL A 70 -15.34 -1.26 3.55
N MET A 71 -15.12 -0.07 4.10
CA MET A 71 -13.78 0.47 4.32
C MET A 71 -12.96 -0.38 5.32
N ALA A 72 -13.58 -0.88 6.40
CA ALA A 72 -12.94 -1.75 7.37
C ALA A 72 -12.50 -3.07 6.74
N VAL A 73 -13.36 -3.70 5.94
CA VAL A 73 -12.99 -4.92 5.21
C VAL A 73 -11.85 -4.63 4.22
N GLY A 74 -11.89 -3.50 3.51
CA GLY A 74 -10.79 -3.07 2.64
C GLY A 74 -9.46 -2.91 3.39
N LEU A 75 -9.49 -2.27 4.57
CA LEU A 75 -8.31 -2.13 5.43
C LEU A 75 -7.83 -3.46 6.02
N CYS A 76 -8.73 -4.39 6.36
CA CYS A 76 -8.38 -5.75 6.76
C CYS A 76 -7.67 -6.51 5.63
N LEU A 77 -8.19 -6.43 4.40
CA LEU A 77 -7.55 -7.04 3.23
C LEU A 77 -6.16 -6.43 2.97
N MET A 78 -6.03 -5.11 3.14
CA MET A 78 -4.74 -4.43 3.02
C MET A 78 -3.76 -4.87 4.10
N ALA A 79 -4.20 -4.94 5.36
CA ALA A 79 -3.38 -5.42 6.48
C ALA A 79 -2.97 -6.89 6.30
N ALA A 80 -3.88 -7.74 5.82
CA ALA A 80 -3.59 -9.14 5.51
C ALA A 80 -2.56 -9.27 4.38
N SER A 81 -2.68 -8.47 3.32
CA SER A 81 -1.68 -8.39 2.26
C SER A 81 -0.31 -7.96 2.82
N CYS A 82 -0.26 -6.93 3.66
CA CYS A 82 0.98 -6.49 4.28
C CYS A 82 1.58 -7.56 5.20
N PHE A 83 0.75 -8.27 5.98
CA PHE A 83 1.20 -9.35 6.84
C PHE A 83 1.80 -10.51 6.03
N LEU A 84 1.12 -10.95 4.96
CA LEU A 84 1.64 -11.97 4.05
C LEU A 84 2.95 -11.52 3.39
N GLY A 85 3.05 -10.24 3.01
CA GLY A 85 4.26 -9.66 2.40
C GLY A 85 5.44 -9.58 3.36
N SER A 86 5.20 -9.55 4.68
CA SER A 86 6.26 -9.52 5.69
C SER A 86 7.09 -10.81 5.77
N PHE A 87 6.63 -11.89 5.13
CA PHE A 87 7.33 -13.17 4.99
C PHE A 87 8.07 -13.30 3.65
N VAL A 88 8.34 -12.19 2.96
CA VAL A 88 9.13 -12.19 1.73
C VAL A 88 10.52 -12.80 1.98
N THR A 89 10.95 -13.68 1.08
CA THR A 89 12.27 -14.31 1.08
C THR A 89 12.95 -14.13 -0.27
N THR A 90 14.26 -14.33 -0.35
CA THR A 90 15.05 -14.24 -1.60
C THR A 90 14.47 -15.09 -2.74
N ASP A 91 13.84 -16.21 -2.42
CA ASP A 91 13.26 -17.14 -3.39
C ASP A 91 11.95 -16.63 -4.03
N TRP A 92 11.42 -15.51 -3.56
CA TRP A 92 10.17 -14.97 -4.07
C TRP A 92 10.32 -14.42 -5.48
N VAL A 93 9.74 -15.15 -6.43
CA VAL A 93 9.53 -14.71 -7.80
C VAL A 93 8.19 -13.97 -7.93
N ARG A 94 8.00 -13.27 -9.05
CA ARG A 94 6.80 -12.51 -9.43
C ARG A 94 5.49 -13.21 -9.06
N GLU A 95 5.40 -14.51 -9.25
CA GLU A 95 4.20 -15.30 -9.09
C GLU A 95 3.65 -15.24 -7.66
N ASN A 96 4.54 -15.15 -6.66
CA ASN A 96 4.17 -15.02 -5.25
C ASN A 96 3.47 -13.70 -4.96
N PHE A 97 3.81 -12.64 -5.70
CA PHE A 97 3.21 -11.32 -5.56
C PHE A 97 1.81 -11.23 -6.16
N TYR A 98 1.38 -12.15 -7.04
CA TYR A 98 0.02 -12.13 -7.58
C TYR A 98 -1.03 -12.26 -6.48
N TRP A 99 -0.79 -13.12 -5.48
CA TRP A 99 -1.71 -13.28 -4.36
C TRP A 99 -1.84 -12.00 -3.54
N LEU A 100 -0.70 -11.41 -3.19
CA LEU A 100 -0.63 -10.14 -2.45
C LEU A 100 -1.32 -9.01 -3.20
N GLN A 101 -1.08 -8.92 -4.51
CA GLN A 101 -1.61 -7.86 -5.34
C GLN A 101 -3.11 -8.06 -5.59
N SER A 102 -3.61 -9.29 -5.66
CA SER A 102 -5.05 -9.57 -5.75
C SER A 102 -5.82 -9.01 -4.54
N LEU A 103 -5.29 -9.18 -3.33
CA LEU A 103 -5.87 -8.61 -2.11
C LEU A 103 -5.83 -7.08 -2.15
N GLN A 104 -4.75 -6.49 -2.64
CA GLN A 104 -4.61 -5.03 -2.76
C GLN A 104 -5.58 -4.43 -3.77
N ILE A 105 -5.80 -5.09 -4.91
CA ILE A 105 -6.75 -4.65 -5.95
C ILE A 105 -8.17 -4.58 -5.39
N LEU A 106 -8.55 -5.53 -4.55
CA LEU A 106 -9.85 -5.53 -3.89
C LEU A 106 -9.93 -4.45 -2.80
N ALA A 107 -8.85 -4.27 -2.03
CA ALA A 107 -8.79 -3.30 -0.94
C ALA A 107 -8.89 -1.84 -1.41
N GLN A 108 -8.18 -1.47 -2.49
CA GLN A 108 -8.12 -0.09 -2.99
C GLN A 108 -9.49 0.58 -3.22
N PRO A 109 -10.40 0.02 -4.04
CA PRO A 109 -11.69 0.63 -4.30
C PRO A 109 -12.59 0.64 -3.05
N MET A 110 -12.51 -0.39 -2.20
CA MET A 110 -13.28 -0.44 -0.94
C MET A 110 -12.93 0.73 -0.01
N VAL A 111 -11.63 1.03 0.13
CA VAL A 111 -11.15 2.13 0.98
C VAL A 111 -11.47 3.49 0.33
N ILE A 112 -11.11 3.68 -0.94
CA ILE A 112 -11.27 4.97 -1.63
C ILE A 112 -12.74 5.36 -1.79
N MET A 113 -13.61 4.43 -2.22
CA MET A 113 -15.03 4.73 -2.35
C MET A 113 -15.69 4.96 -0.99
N GLY A 114 -15.29 4.21 0.05
CA GLY A 114 -15.76 4.41 1.41
C GLY A 114 -15.46 5.82 1.94
N ILE A 115 -14.23 6.31 1.71
CA ILE A 115 -13.82 7.66 2.09
C ILE A 115 -14.56 8.71 1.26
N LEU A 116 -14.64 8.55 -0.06
CA LEU A 116 -15.35 9.50 -0.94
C LEU A 116 -16.80 9.67 -0.51
N MET A 117 -17.47 8.57 -0.16
CA MET A 117 -18.84 8.59 0.33
C MET A 117 -18.96 9.25 1.71
N GLY A 118 -18.00 9.02 2.61
CA GLY A 118 -17.92 9.73 3.89
C GLY A 118 -17.68 11.23 3.76
N VAL A 119 -16.89 11.66 2.78
CA VAL A 119 -16.60 13.08 2.48
C VAL A 119 -17.82 13.78 1.87
N THR A 120 -18.57 13.09 1.00
CA THR A 120 -19.67 13.67 0.20
C THR A 120 -21.03 13.67 0.90
N THR A 121 -21.24 12.86 1.94
CA THR A 121 -22.52 12.77 2.67
C THR A 121 -23.00 14.07 3.32
N GLY A 122 -22.14 15.08 3.47
CA GLY A 122 -22.51 16.40 4.01
C GLY A 122 -22.56 17.53 2.98
N LEU A 123 -22.34 17.25 1.69
CA LEU A 123 -22.21 18.26 0.65
C LEU A 123 -23.48 18.33 -0.22
N PRO A 124 -23.96 19.54 -0.57
CA PRO A 124 -25.06 19.67 -1.52
C PRO A 124 -24.64 19.18 -2.92
N PRO A 125 -25.56 18.60 -3.72
CA PRO A 125 -25.23 18.06 -5.05
C PRO A 125 -24.57 19.07 -6.00
N THR A 126 -24.86 20.36 -5.82
CA THR A 126 -24.27 21.48 -6.57
C THR A 126 -22.76 21.62 -6.37
N GLU A 127 -22.23 21.16 -5.24
CA GLU A 127 -20.80 21.19 -4.91
C GLU A 127 -20.07 19.90 -5.33
N GLY A 128 -20.79 18.91 -5.87
CA GLY A 128 -20.23 17.63 -6.32
C GLY A 128 -19.02 17.75 -7.26
N PRO A 129 -19.06 18.61 -8.30
CA PRO A 129 -17.91 18.81 -9.19
C PRO A 129 -16.67 19.35 -8.47
N PHE A 130 -16.85 20.32 -7.56
CA PHE A 130 -15.74 20.89 -6.77
C PHE A 130 -15.15 19.87 -5.79
N ALA A 131 -16.01 19.10 -5.10
CA ALA A 131 -15.58 18.05 -4.20
C ALA A 131 -14.80 16.95 -4.92
N SER A 132 -15.25 16.55 -6.12
CA SER A 132 -14.55 15.57 -6.97
C SER A 132 -13.20 16.10 -7.46
N ALA A 133 -13.13 17.37 -7.88
CA ALA A 133 -11.90 18.00 -8.30
C ALA A 133 -10.87 18.07 -7.15
N MET A 134 -11.31 18.46 -5.95
CA MET A 134 -10.46 18.50 -4.75
C MET A 134 -9.98 17.10 -4.37
N PHE A 135 -10.88 16.11 -4.33
CA PHE A 135 -10.56 14.72 -4.00
C PHE A 135 -9.52 14.13 -4.94
N ASN A 136 -9.71 14.29 -6.26
CA ASN A 136 -8.78 13.75 -7.26
C ASN A 136 -7.44 14.48 -7.28
N THR A 137 -7.44 15.81 -7.11
CA THR A 137 -6.20 16.59 -7.01
C THR A 137 -5.39 16.15 -5.80
N LEU A 138 -6.03 16.07 -4.63
CA LEU A 138 -5.37 15.67 -3.39
C LEU A 138 -4.86 14.22 -3.45
N LYS A 139 -5.67 13.31 -4.01
CA LYS A 139 -5.27 11.92 -4.25
C LYS A 139 -4.03 11.85 -5.14
N THR A 140 -4.02 12.56 -6.26
CA THR A 140 -2.91 12.48 -7.22
C THR A 140 -1.63 13.09 -6.64
N LEU A 141 -1.73 14.24 -5.97
CA LEU A 141 -0.62 14.90 -5.31
C LEU A 141 -0.04 14.05 -4.17
N THR A 142 -0.92 13.50 -3.33
CA THR A 142 -0.52 12.61 -2.23
C THR A 142 0.14 11.34 -2.76
N GLY A 143 -0.37 10.79 -3.88
CA GLY A 143 0.22 9.62 -4.51
C GLY A 143 1.66 9.87 -4.95
N ALA A 144 1.91 10.99 -5.64
CA ALA A 144 3.27 11.37 -6.04
C ALA A 144 4.20 11.57 -4.83
N ALA A 145 3.73 12.25 -3.79
CA ALA A 145 4.48 12.46 -2.56
C ALA A 145 4.78 11.14 -1.82
N ALA A 146 3.81 10.23 -1.74
CA ALA A 146 3.94 8.93 -1.09
C ALA A 146 4.94 8.02 -1.83
N THR A 147 4.93 8.04 -3.16
CA THR A 147 5.93 7.32 -3.98
C THR A 147 7.35 7.81 -3.69
N GLY A 148 7.56 9.13 -3.69
CA GLY A 148 8.88 9.68 -3.36
C GLY A 148 9.33 9.36 -1.93
N LEU A 149 8.40 9.41 -0.97
CA LEU A 149 8.66 9.04 0.41
C LEU A 149 9.09 7.57 0.55
N ILE A 150 8.35 6.64 -0.07
CA ILE A 150 8.65 5.20 0.06
C ILE A 150 9.95 4.83 -0.65
N GLU A 151 10.26 5.44 -1.79
CA GLU A 151 11.55 5.29 -2.48
C GLU A 151 12.72 5.80 -1.61
N GLY A 152 12.58 6.98 -1.02
CA GLY A 152 13.60 7.54 -0.12
C GLY A 152 13.82 6.69 1.13
N LEU A 153 12.73 6.25 1.78
CA LEU A 153 12.80 5.39 2.97
C LEU A 153 13.37 4.01 2.65
N GLY A 154 12.98 3.41 1.52
CA GLY A 154 13.51 2.14 1.04
C GLY A 154 15.02 2.22 0.82
N THR A 155 15.46 3.26 0.11
CA THR A 155 16.89 3.51 -0.15
C THR A 155 17.68 3.69 1.15
N ALA A 156 17.19 4.50 2.09
CA ALA A 156 17.87 4.71 3.38
C ALA A 156 17.98 3.43 4.22
N ARG A 157 16.92 2.61 4.23
CA ARG A 157 16.90 1.32 4.95
C ARG A 157 17.82 0.30 4.31
N GLU A 158 17.91 0.29 2.99
CA GLU A 158 18.81 -0.59 2.24
C GLU A 158 20.27 -0.28 2.56
N HIS A 159 20.65 1.01 2.58
CA HIS A 159 21.98 1.42 2.98
C HIS A 159 22.31 1.03 4.42
N PHE A 160 21.34 1.12 5.33
CA PHE A 160 21.51 0.70 6.72
C PHE A 160 21.76 -0.81 6.85
N HIS A 161 20.91 -1.64 6.24
CA HIS A 161 21.04 -3.11 6.30
C HIS A 161 22.31 -3.59 5.59
N SER A 162 22.65 -2.99 4.44
CA SER A 162 23.91 -3.27 3.73
C SER A 162 25.13 -2.92 4.59
N GLY A 163 25.16 -1.73 5.20
CA GLY A 163 26.24 -1.31 6.07
C GLY A 163 26.40 -2.22 7.30
N MET A 164 25.29 -2.61 7.94
CA MET A 164 25.30 -3.51 9.10
C MET A 164 25.83 -4.90 8.73
N LEU A 165 25.43 -5.46 7.58
CA LEU A 165 25.89 -6.76 7.11
C LEU A 165 27.38 -6.74 6.76
N VAL A 166 27.84 -5.68 6.09
CA VAL A 166 29.27 -5.48 5.77
C VAL A 166 30.09 -5.31 7.06
N ASP A 167 29.61 -4.58 8.05
CA ASP A 167 30.34 -4.36 9.31
C ASP A 167 30.44 -5.66 10.14
N HIS A 168 29.35 -6.43 10.24
CA HIS A 168 29.37 -7.74 10.88
C HIS A 168 30.34 -8.72 10.21
N LEU A 169 30.38 -8.74 8.88
CA LEU A 169 31.29 -9.61 8.13
C LEU A 169 32.73 -9.10 8.18
N GLY A 170 32.95 -7.79 8.12
CA GLY A 170 34.26 -7.17 8.29
C GLY A 170 34.86 -7.50 9.65
N ASN A 171 34.06 -7.37 10.72
CA ASN A 171 34.51 -7.68 12.08
C ASN A 171 34.76 -9.18 12.28
N ASN A 172 33.95 -10.07 11.68
CA ASN A 172 34.16 -11.52 11.76
C ASN A 172 35.30 -12.03 10.86
N ALA A 173 35.53 -11.42 9.70
CA ALA A 173 36.61 -11.75 8.76
C ALA A 173 37.97 -11.22 9.25
N LEU A 174 38.00 -10.06 9.92
CA LEU A 174 39.17 -9.58 10.66
C LEU A 174 39.58 -10.54 11.80
N VAL A 175 38.63 -11.29 12.35
CA VAL A 175 38.87 -12.34 13.35
C VAL A 175 39.27 -13.68 12.70
N THR A 176 38.87 -13.93 11.44
CA THR A 176 39.11 -15.19 10.71
C THR A 176 40.02 -14.93 9.51
N SER A 177 41.30 -14.70 9.78
CA SER A 177 42.31 -14.52 8.73
C SER A 177 42.61 -15.85 8.02
N GLU A 178 41.93 -16.16 6.91
CA GLU A 178 42.37 -17.20 5.96
C GLU A 178 42.11 -16.84 4.48
N SER A 179 43.20 -16.37 3.85
CA SER A 179 43.70 -16.55 2.48
C SER A 179 42.82 -16.57 1.22
N LEU A 180 43.13 -15.61 0.35
CA LEU A 180 43.61 -15.75 -1.05
C LEU A 180 42.68 -16.18 -2.20
N ASP A 181 41.42 -16.60 -1.98
CA ASP A 181 40.37 -16.64 -3.04
C ASP A 181 39.33 -15.50 -2.91
N ALA A 182 39.66 -14.54 -2.04
CA ALA A 182 38.75 -13.53 -1.54
C ALA A 182 38.17 -12.61 -2.62
N ALA A 183 38.87 -12.31 -3.73
CA ALA A 183 38.36 -11.33 -4.71
C ALA A 183 37.11 -11.80 -5.48
N HIS A 184 37.06 -13.07 -5.90
CA HIS A 184 35.84 -13.65 -6.52
C HIS A 184 34.78 -13.95 -5.46
N GLY A 185 35.18 -14.40 -4.27
CA GLY A 185 34.27 -14.62 -3.15
C GLY A 185 33.60 -13.33 -2.64
N LEU A 186 34.31 -12.20 -2.62
CA LEU A 186 33.81 -10.91 -2.15
C LEU A 186 32.73 -10.34 -3.07
N GLY A 187 32.82 -10.57 -4.38
CA GLY A 187 31.77 -10.17 -5.34
C GLY A 187 30.47 -10.93 -5.12
N GLU A 188 30.55 -12.26 -5.00
CA GLU A 188 29.41 -13.13 -4.68
C GLU A 188 28.84 -12.84 -3.28
N LEU A 189 29.71 -12.59 -2.30
CA LEU A 189 29.31 -12.23 -0.93
C LEU A 189 28.58 -10.88 -0.91
N ALA A 190 29.11 -9.87 -1.61
CA ALA A 190 28.49 -8.56 -1.73
C ALA A 190 27.11 -8.65 -2.42
N HIS A 191 26.99 -9.51 -3.43
CA HIS A 191 25.71 -9.76 -4.09
C HIS A 191 24.68 -10.37 -3.12
N ARG A 192 25.07 -11.41 -2.36
CA ARG A 192 24.18 -12.02 -1.36
C ARG A 192 23.81 -11.08 -0.21
N ILE A 193 24.75 -10.24 0.24
CA ILE A 193 24.48 -9.20 1.24
C ILE A 193 23.45 -8.21 0.73
N HIS A 194 23.59 -7.77 -0.53
CA HIS A 194 22.64 -6.87 -1.15
C HIS A 194 21.25 -7.51 -1.27
N GLU A 195 21.15 -8.75 -1.77
CA GLU A 195 19.87 -9.47 -1.84
C GLU A 195 19.20 -9.62 -0.46
N GLN A 196 19.97 -9.99 0.57
CA GLN A 196 19.45 -10.10 1.93
C GLN A 196 19.02 -8.75 2.51
N ALA A 197 19.79 -7.68 2.25
CA ALA A 197 19.41 -6.33 2.67
C ALA A 197 18.07 -5.92 2.04
N VAL A 198 17.87 -6.18 0.75
CA VAL A 198 16.62 -5.87 0.02
C VAL A 198 15.42 -6.67 0.52
N VAL A 199 15.63 -7.94 0.90
CA VAL A 199 14.58 -8.77 1.52
C VAL A 199 14.19 -8.20 2.90
N LEU A 200 15.18 -7.88 3.73
CA LEU A 200 14.95 -7.33 5.07
C LEU A 200 14.26 -5.97 5.02
N THR A 201 14.68 -5.07 4.12
CA THR A 201 14.02 -3.78 3.92
C THR A 201 12.57 -3.96 3.50
N SER A 202 12.29 -4.84 2.54
CA SER A 202 10.94 -5.07 2.02
C SER A 202 10.04 -5.68 3.09
N ALA A 203 10.54 -6.64 3.87
CA ALA A 203 9.82 -7.21 5.01
C ALA A 203 9.50 -6.14 6.07
N ASP A 204 10.46 -5.26 6.39
CA ASP A 204 10.26 -4.15 7.34
C ASP A 204 9.23 -3.14 6.82
N LEU A 205 9.30 -2.76 5.54
CA LEU A 205 8.32 -1.87 4.92
C LEU A 205 6.91 -2.46 5.01
N TYR A 206 6.74 -3.76 4.72
CA TYR A 206 5.45 -4.43 4.87
C TYR A 206 4.94 -4.43 6.32
N ARG A 207 5.81 -4.65 7.32
CA ARG A 207 5.40 -4.59 8.74
C ARG A 207 4.98 -3.19 9.16
N VAL A 208 5.72 -2.17 8.74
CA VAL A 208 5.36 -0.77 9.01
C VAL A 208 4.01 -0.44 8.38
N MET A 209 3.80 -0.81 7.11
CA MET A 209 2.52 -0.58 6.43
C MET A 209 1.36 -1.37 7.05
N ALA A 210 1.60 -2.60 7.52
CA ALA A 210 0.60 -3.36 8.28
C ALA A 210 0.19 -2.61 9.56
N GLY A 211 1.17 -2.07 10.30
CA GLY A 211 0.91 -1.24 11.49
C GLY A 211 0.09 0.01 11.15
N VAL A 212 0.43 0.71 10.06
CA VAL A 212 -0.33 1.87 9.58
C VAL A 212 -1.76 1.48 9.17
N ALA A 213 -1.95 0.35 8.47
CA ALA A 213 -3.27 -0.15 8.10
C ALA A 213 -4.14 -0.47 9.33
N VAL A 214 -3.56 -1.10 10.34
CA VAL A 214 -4.23 -1.40 11.62
C VAL A 214 -4.56 -0.11 12.37
N ALA A 215 -3.64 0.86 12.43
CA ALA A 215 -3.91 2.17 13.01
C ALA A 215 -5.08 2.89 12.31
N PHE A 216 -5.13 2.82 10.97
CA PHE A 216 -6.25 3.33 10.18
C PHE A 216 -7.58 2.66 10.51
N LEU A 217 -7.56 1.36 10.86
CA LEU A 217 -8.73 0.61 11.27
C LEU A 217 -9.34 1.17 12.57
N PHE A 218 -8.50 1.64 13.50
CA PHE A 218 -8.95 2.32 14.72
C PHE A 218 -9.48 3.75 14.50
N VAL A 219 -9.23 4.35 13.33
CA VAL A 219 -9.80 5.65 12.95
C VAL A 219 -11.25 5.51 12.45
N ILE A 220 -11.64 4.32 11.96
CA ILE A 220 -12.98 4.06 11.40
C ILE A 220 -14.15 4.33 12.37
N PRO A 221 -14.07 3.95 13.66
CA PRO A 221 -15.12 4.25 14.64
C PRO A 221 -15.36 5.75 14.84
N VAL A 222 -14.32 6.58 14.65
CA VAL A 222 -14.35 8.04 14.85
C VAL A 222 -14.98 8.79 13.67
N LEU A 223 -15.03 8.17 12.48
CA LEU A 223 -15.72 8.77 11.34
C LEU A 223 -17.20 9.00 11.64
N PRO A 224 -17.90 9.95 10.99
CA PRO A 224 -19.33 10.17 11.20
C PRO A 224 -20.21 9.06 10.58
N VAL A 225 -21.37 8.76 11.20
CA VAL A 225 -22.31 7.74 10.69
C VAL A 225 -23.06 8.35 9.50
N ARG A 226 -23.32 7.53 8.48
CA ARG A 226 -23.94 7.91 7.19
C ARG A 226 -25.23 8.73 7.41
N VAL A 227 -25.33 9.91 6.78
CA VAL A 227 -26.60 10.65 6.62
C VAL A 227 -27.11 10.39 5.20
N TYR A 228 -27.82 9.26 5.01
CA TYR A 228 -28.62 8.87 3.82
C TYR A 228 -27.96 8.82 2.41
N PRO A 229 -28.50 8.03 1.46
CA PRO A 229 -27.99 7.94 0.09
C PRO A 229 -28.40 9.17 -0.75
N PRO A 230 -27.64 9.52 -1.81
CA PRO A 230 -27.82 10.77 -2.57
C PRO A 230 -29.18 10.91 -3.29
N TRP A 231 -29.99 9.85 -3.35
CA TRP A 231 -31.34 9.85 -3.92
C TRP A 231 -32.48 9.86 -2.89
N SER A 232 -32.21 9.93 -1.57
CA SER A 232 -33.31 10.04 -0.61
C SER A 232 -33.86 11.48 -0.59
N THR A 233 -35.01 11.69 -1.21
CA THR A 233 -35.82 12.90 -1.08
C THR A 233 -36.56 12.99 0.26
N THR A 234 -36.40 11.99 1.13
CA THR A 234 -37.02 11.93 2.46
C THR A 234 -36.16 12.67 3.47
N GLN A 235 -36.59 13.87 3.87
CA GLN A 235 -36.04 14.55 5.04
C GLN A 235 -36.22 13.68 6.29
N PRO A 236 -35.28 13.70 7.26
CA PRO A 236 -35.46 13.02 8.53
C PRO A 236 -36.71 13.58 9.22
N SER A 237 -37.66 12.71 9.61
CA SER A 237 -38.74 13.17 10.48
C SER A 237 -38.11 13.56 11.82
N SER A 238 -38.26 14.81 12.22
CA SER A 238 -37.93 15.29 13.55
C SER A 238 -38.67 14.46 14.60
N ARG A 239 -37.95 13.59 15.31
CA ARG A 239 -38.38 13.04 16.59
C ARG A 239 -37.19 13.10 17.55
#